data_AF-A0A7T4KG96-F1
#
_entry.id   AF-A0A7T4KG96-F1
#
_cell.length_a   1.000
_cell.length_b   1.000
_cell.length_c   1.000
_cell.angle_alpha   90.00
_cell.angle_beta   90.00
_cell.angle_gamma   90.00
#
_symmetry.space_group_name_H-M   'P 1'
#
loop_
_entity.id
_entity.type
_entity.pdbx_description
1 polymer ?
#
loop_
_entity_poly.entity_id
_entity_poly.type
_entity_poly.pdbx_seq_one_letter_code
_entity_poly.pdbx_strand_id
1 'polypeptide(L)'
;MADIITIERIVGKKEDLTPALAYTNANKAPLYLNLINLGNVTPTTQAKISWVDYSSEGTQTAIKTKVATAAATSFTVEDASIFTAGCLAAIGDEVVQVTAISGDTLTVTRAQLGTTAGATYEAGEEIFFINDNLEEGADLQGANYKAGVNFDNNTQIIREEISLSGTATAITLPSSGGTDAYTFEQIRKMDKVVGKIEKAIISGKKFESGQKRGMDGVRNFLVKGQVVDASNNEISLEILGNALKKIFNAGGDLTGGNYALYVPGVQKMKISKLLKGYIQANPETTTLGAIATHVATDFGTLPIIVSNNLRSTEILILNHDDITLRPLQGREIFHEYMGKRGDSTQGLILSELSVEVRNIHTMGMITGLKK
;
A
#
# COMPACT_ATOMS: atom_id res chain seq x y z
N MET A 1 2.03 33.76 19.86
CA MET A 1 0.63 33.99 19.48
C MET A 1 0.65 34.95 18.30
N ALA A 2 0.49 34.45 17.08
CA ALA A 2 0.24 35.33 15.95
C ALA A 2 -1.22 35.79 16.05
N ASP A 3 -1.44 37.10 16.03
CA ASP A 3 -2.77 37.71 16.05
C ASP A 3 -3.65 37.13 14.96
N ILE A 4 -4.58 36.27 15.36
CA ILE A 4 -5.70 35.83 14.53
C ILE A 4 -6.64 37.02 14.44
N ILE A 5 -6.51 37.79 13.35
CA ILE A 5 -7.53 38.75 12.93
C ILE A 5 -8.86 38.00 12.87
N THR A 6 -9.75 38.30 13.81
CA THR A 6 -11.05 37.67 13.97
C THR A 6 -11.99 38.23 12.91
N ILE A 7 -11.86 37.76 11.68
CA ILE A 7 -12.92 37.92 10.69
C ILE A 7 -14.15 37.16 11.21
N GLU A 8 -15.26 37.85 11.40
CA GLU A 8 -16.55 37.25 11.76
C GLU A 8 -16.82 36.04 10.85
N ARG A 9 -17.29 34.91 11.42
CA ARG A 9 -17.53 33.67 10.66
C ARG A 9 -18.57 33.92 9.56
N ILE A 10 -18.11 34.06 8.32
CA ILE A 10 -18.95 34.36 7.15
C ILE A 10 -19.68 33.08 6.73
N VAL A 11 -21.00 33.11 6.69
CA VAL A 11 -21.84 31.98 6.22
C VAL A 11 -21.49 31.65 4.77
N GLY A 12 -21.27 30.37 4.49
CA GLY A 12 -20.95 29.86 3.15
C GLY A 12 -19.50 30.06 2.71
N LYS A 13 -18.65 30.70 3.53
CA LYS A 13 -17.22 30.79 3.24
C LYS A 13 -16.54 29.48 3.64
N LYS A 14 -15.79 28.92 2.69
CA LYS A 14 -14.93 27.76 2.94
C LYS A 14 -13.65 28.20 3.63
N GLU A 15 -13.33 27.51 4.72
CA GLU A 15 -12.08 27.61 5.47
C GLU A 15 -11.26 26.36 5.20
N ASP A 16 -10.03 26.52 4.72
CA ASP A 16 -9.10 25.40 4.52
C ASP A 16 -8.66 24.84 5.88
N LEU A 17 -8.81 23.51 6.04
CA LEU A 17 -8.42 22.81 7.26
C LEU A 17 -7.06 22.12 7.15
N THR A 18 -6.37 22.21 6.01
CA THR A 18 -5.06 21.60 5.82
C THR A 18 -4.04 22.00 6.90
N PRO A 19 -3.93 23.28 7.31
CA PRO A 19 -3.02 23.67 8.39
C PRO A 19 -3.37 23.05 9.75
N ALA A 20 -4.65 22.77 9.98
CA ALA A 20 -5.11 22.19 11.25
C ALA A 20 -4.80 20.69 11.36
N LEU A 21 -4.41 20.02 10.26
CA LEU A 21 -4.00 18.62 10.27
C LEU A 21 -2.77 18.36 11.14
N ALA A 22 -1.88 19.33 11.29
CA ALA A 22 -0.70 19.22 12.16
C ALA A 22 -1.05 18.98 13.64
N TYR A 23 -2.25 19.38 14.07
CA TYR A 23 -2.73 19.19 15.44
C TYR A 23 -3.55 17.90 15.63
N THR A 24 -3.79 17.16 14.56
CA THR A 24 -4.50 15.89 14.63
C THR A 24 -3.59 14.80 15.17
N ASN A 25 -4.18 13.82 15.87
CA ASN A 25 -3.40 12.71 16.41
C ASN A 25 -2.83 11.85 15.26
N ALA A 26 -1.51 11.85 15.11
CA ALA A 26 -0.80 11.12 14.06
C ALA A 26 -1.15 9.62 14.01
N ASN A 27 -1.47 9.00 15.15
CA ASN A 27 -1.82 7.57 15.21
C ASN A 27 -3.20 7.26 14.61
N LYS A 28 -4.07 8.26 14.41
CA LYS A 28 -5.39 8.07 13.80
C LYS A 28 -5.33 7.96 12.28
N ALA A 29 -4.41 8.68 11.66
CA ALA A 29 -4.28 8.79 10.20
C ALA A 29 -2.82 8.77 9.72
N PRO A 30 -2.05 7.72 10.05
CA PRO A 30 -0.62 7.69 9.74
C PRO A 30 -0.32 7.71 8.23
N LEU A 31 -1.08 7.01 7.39
CA LEU A 31 -0.83 7.01 5.95
C LEU A 31 -1.20 8.35 5.32
N TYR A 32 -2.39 8.87 5.59
CA TYR A 32 -2.85 10.16 5.07
C TYR A 32 -1.90 11.31 5.42
N LEU A 33 -1.46 11.40 6.68
CA LEU A 33 -0.55 12.47 7.12
C LEU A 33 0.84 12.33 6.50
N ASN A 34 1.37 11.11 6.36
CA ASN A 34 2.65 10.91 5.68
C ASN A 34 2.57 11.37 4.22
N LEU A 35 1.54 10.95 3.49
CA LEU A 35 1.37 11.34 2.08
C LEU A 35 1.26 12.86 1.89
N ILE A 36 0.60 13.56 2.82
CA ILE A 36 0.56 15.03 2.80
C ILE A 36 1.93 15.64 3.11
N ASN A 37 2.62 15.14 4.13
CA ASN A 37 3.94 15.66 4.53
C ASN A 37 5.00 15.46 3.43
N LEU A 38 4.88 14.39 2.65
CA LEU A 38 5.70 14.11 1.47
C LEU A 38 5.30 14.95 0.24
N GLY A 39 4.16 15.64 0.28
CA GLY A 39 3.65 16.41 -0.85
C GLY A 39 3.06 15.57 -1.98
N ASN A 40 2.77 14.29 -1.74
CA ASN A 40 2.20 13.35 -2.72
C ASN A 40 0.69 13.57 -2.89
N VAL A 41 0.32 14.79 -3.25
CA VAL A 41 -1.05 15.25 -3.43
C VAL A 41 -1.16 15.91 -4.80
N THR A 42 -2.01 15.38 -5.66
CA THR A 42 -2.28 15.98 -6.97
C THR A 42 -3.79 16.06 -7.19
N PRO A 43 -4.38 17.26 -7.29
CA PRO A 43 -5.82 17.40 -7.49
C PRO A 43 -6.32 16.69 -8.75
N THR A 44 -7.56 16.21 -8.72
CA THR A 44 -8.31 15.72 -9.88
C THR A 44 -9.49 16.63 -10.18
N THR A 45 -9.91 16.70 -11.44
CA THR A 45 -11.13 17.41 -11.88
C THR A 45 -12.29 16.48 -12.15
N GLN A 46 -12.05 15.17 -12.12
CA GLN A 46 -13.02 14.14 -12.44
C GLN A 46 -13.34 13.29 -11.21
N ALA A 47 -14.58 12.82 -11.14
CA ALA A 47 -15.04 11.96 -10.05
C ALA A 47 -14.62 10.49 -10.21
N LYS A 48 -14.06 10.14 -11.36
CA LYS A 48 -13.33 8.89 -11.60
C LYS A 48 -11.92 9.26 -12.02
N ILE A 49 -10.94 8.57 -11.46
CA ILE A 49 -9.55 8.68 -11.85
C ILE A 49 -9.13 7.36 -12.48
N SER A 50 -8.29 7.41 -13.51
CA SER A 50 -7.74 6.23 -14.17
C SER A 50 -6.28 6.47 -14.50
N TRP A 51 -5.48 5.43 -14.39
CA TRP A 51 -4.06 5.44 -14.72
C TRP A 51 -3.65 4.10 -15.32
N VAL A 52 -2.51 4.09 -15.99
CA VAL A 52 -1.90 2.87 -16.53
C VAL A 52 -0.66 2.58 -15.70
N ASP A 53 -0.55 1.36 -15.20
CA ASP A 53 0.64 0.88 -14.52
C ASP A 53 1.49 0.07 -15.51
N TYR A 54 2.78 0.37 -15.55
CA TYR A 54 3.74 -0.36 -16.37
C TYR A 54 4.70 -1.07 -15.44
N SER A 55 4.76 -2.39 -15.53
CA SER A 55 5.75 -3.18 -14.79
C SER A 55 7.01 -3.36 -15.61
N SER A 56 8.16 -3.43 -14.94
CA SER A 56 9.39 -3.87 -15.58
C SER A 56 9.26 -5.31 -16.11
N GLU A 57 9.99 -5.59 -17.18
CA GLU A 57 10.18 -6.96 -17.67
C GLU A 57 11.27 -7.61 -16.81
N GLY A 58 10.94 -8.76 -16.21
CA GLY A 58 11.89 -9.54 -15.41
C GLY A 58 12.79 -10.39 -16.30
N THR A 59 13.90 -10.88 -15.75
CA THR A 59 14.82 -11.83 -16.43
C THR A 59 14.78 -13.23 -15.80
N GLN A 60 13.99 -13.42 -14.75
CA GLN A 60 13.82 -14.67 -14.04
C GLN A 60 12.36 -14.87 -13.63
N THR A 61 11.92 -16.12 -13.56
CA THR A 61 10.63 -16.51 -13.00
C THR A 61 10.79 -17.71 -12.07
N ALA A 62 9.71 -18.20 -11.49
CA ALA A 62 9.71 -19.42 -10.69
C ALA A 62 8.72 -20.45 -11.24
N ILE A 63 8.97 -21.73 -10.98
CA ILE A 63 8.00 -22.79 -11.25
C ILE A 63 6.78 -22.62 -10.34
N LYS A 64 5.60 -22.56 -10.95
CA LYS A 64 4.32 -22.46 -10.23
C LYS A 64 3.77 -23.82 -9.82
N THR A 65 4.03 -24.86 -10.62
CA THR A 65 3.54 -26.22 -10.36
C THR A 65 4.66 -27.22 -10.56
N LYS A 66 4.85 -28.11 -9.57
CA LYS A 66 5.88 -29.14 -9.58
C LYS A 66 5.94 -29.86 -10.93
N VAL A 67 7.14 -29.91 -11.51
CA VAL A 67 7.45 -30.75 -12.66
C VAL A 67 7.83 -32.13 -12.14
N ALA A 68 6.98 -33.12 -12.38
CA ALA A 68 7.06 -34.41 -11.70
C ALA A 68 7.92 -35.48 -12.43
N THR A 69 8.41 -35.19 -13.63
CA THR A 69 9.18 -36.16 -14.42
C THR A 69 10.15 -35.50 -15.39
N ALA A 70 11.28 -36.17 -15.64
CA ALA A 70 12.26 -35.83 -16.67
C ALA A 70 11.66 -35.76 -18.10
N ALA A 71 10.54 -36.44 -18.34
CA ALA A 71 9.85 -36.46 -19.64
C ALA A 71 8.83 -35.33 -19.83
N ALA A 72 8.64 -34.45 -18.84
CA ALA A 72 7.67 -33.37 -18.94
C ALA A 72 8.10 -32.35 -20.00
N THR A 73 7.22 -32.02 -20.92
CA THR A 73 7.45 -31.04 -22.01
C THR A 73 6.73 -29.72 -21.79
N SER A 74 6.03 -29.56 -20.66
CA SER A 74 5.26 -28.36 -20.33
C SER A 74 5.53 -27.93 -18.90
N PHE A 75 6.01 -26.71 -18.70
CA PHE A 75 6.26 -26.11 -17.38
C PHE A 75 5.29 -24.95 -17.16
N THR A 76 4.61 -24.93 -16.02
CA THR A 76 3.80 -23.78 -15.62
C THR A 76 4.62 -22.89 -14.70
N VAL A 77 4.84 -21.65 -15.11
CA VAL A 77 5.66 -20.66 -14.40
C VAL A 77 4.80 -19.55 -13.77
N GLU A 78 5.39 -18.71 -12.93
CA GLU A 78 4.69 -17.57 -12.34
C GLU A 78 4.52 -16.41 -13.34
N ASP A 79 5.50 -16.19 -14.22
CA ASP A 79 5.46 -15.20 -15.30
C ASP A 79 6.20 -15.75 -16.54
N ALA A 80 5.45 -16.04 -17.61
CA ALA A 80 6.00 -16.54 -18.87
C ALA A 80 6.37 -15.42 -19.84
N SER A 81 6.02 -14.14 -19.56
CA SER A 81 6.28 -13.03 -20.49
C SER A 81 7.77 -12.71 -20.65
N ILE A 82 8.61 -13.32 -19.83
CA ILE A 82 10.07 -13.18 -19.81
C ILE A 82 10.72 -13.96 -20.97
N PHE A 83 10.04 -14.99 -21.49
CA PHE A 83 10.60 -15.87 -22.50
C PHE A 83 10.05 -15.57 -23.88
N THR A 84 10.83 -15.92 -24.90
CA THR A 84 10.45 -15.88 -26.31
C THR A 84 10.51 -17.29 -26.90
N ALA A 85 9.71 -17.57 -27.93
CA ALA A 85 9.79 -18.85 -28.60
C ALA A 85 11.16 -18.99 -29.28
N GLY A 86 11.87 -20.07 -28.99
CA GLY A 86 13.23 -20.37 -29.46
C GLY A 86 14.31 -20.17 -28.42
N CYS A 87 14.06 -19.40 -27.36
CA CYS A 87 15.07 -19.04 -26.36
C CYS A 87 15.48 -20.22 -25.47
N LEU A 88 16.63 -20.07 -24.81
CA LEU A 88 17.17 -20.99 -23.82
C LEU A 88 16.96 -20.43 -22.41
N ALA A 89 16.49 -21.30 -21.53
CA ALA A 89 16.28 -21.03 -20.11
C ALA A 89 17.05 -22.04 -19.25
N ALA A 90 17.54 -21.61 -18.09
CA ALA A 90 18.21 -22.46 -17.10
C ALA A 90 17.29 -22.72 -15.91
N ILE A 91 17.26 -23.97 -15.46
CA ILE A 91 16.66 -24.37 -14.19
C ILE A 91 17.61 -25.31 -13.44
N GLY A 92 18.11 -24.85 -12.30
CA GLY A 92 19.23 -25.50 -11.62
C GLY A 92 20.41 -25.65 -12.57
N ASP A 93 20.84 -26.89 -12.81
CA ASP A 93 21.92 -27.23 -13.75
C ASP A 93 21.43 -27.62 -15.16
N GLU A 94 20.11 -27.64 -15.41
CA GLU A 94 19.56 -27.99 -16.72
C GLU A 94 19.33 -26.75 -17.59
N VAL A 95 19.66 -26.86 -18.87
CA VAL A 95 19.24 -25.91 -19.89
C VAL A 95 18.08 -26.50 -20.69
N VAL A 96 17.00 -25.73 -20.82
CA VAL A 96 15.81 -26.07 -21.60
C VAL A 96 15.61 -25.06 -22.72
N GLN A 97 15.13 -25.51 -23.88
CA GLN A 97 14.71 -24.62 -24.96
C GLN A 97 13.21 -24.41 -24.89
N VAL A 98 12.75 -23.17 -24.85
CA VAL A 98 11.34 -22.82 -24.92
C VAL A 98 10.91 -22.84 -26.39
N THR A 99 10.01 -23.75 -26.75
CA THR A 99 9.55 -23.91 -28.14
C THR A 99 8.26 -23.16 -28.43
N ALA A 100 7.38 -23.05 -27.43
CA ALA A 100 6.12 -22.31 -27.54
C ALA A 100 5.67 -21.82 -26.16
N ILE A 101 4.88 -20.75 -26.14
CA ILE A 101 4.35 -20.15 -24.92
C ILE A 101 2.83 -20.01 -25.08
N SER A 102 2.07 -20.47 -24.08
CA SER A 102 0.62 -20.36 -24.05
C SER A 102 0.17 -19.94 -22.65
N GLY A 103 -0.14 -18.65 -22.48
CA GLY A 103 -0.35 -18.05 -21.16
C GLY A 103 0.90 -18.25 -20.29
N ASP A 104 0.72 -18.74 -19.06
CA ASP A 104 1.82 -19.02 -18.12
C ASP A 104 2.49 -20.40 -18.33
N THR A 105 2.20 -21.08 -19.44
CA THR A 105 2.75 -22.42 -19.74
C THR A 105 3.79 -22.35 -20.84
N LEU A 106 5.01 -22.77 -20.51
CA LEU A 106 6.13 -22.93 -21.42
C LEU A 106 6.13 -24.35 -21.97
N THR A 107 6.13 -24.52 -23.28
CA THR A 107 6.43 -25.80 -23.93
C THR A 107 7.93 -25.88 -24.14
N VAL A 108 8.60 -26.90 -23.59
CA VAL A 108 10.06 -26.96 -23.53
C VAL A 108 10.62 -28.25 -24.12
N THR A 109 11.76 -28.12 -24.78
CA THR A 109 12.65 -29.24 -25.09
C THR A 109 13.75 -29.27 -24.03
N ARG A 110 13.85 -30.40 -23.32
CA ARG A 110 14.72 -30.56 -22.14
C ARG A 110 16.14 -31.00 -22.50
N ALA A 111 17.03 -30.97 -21.51
CA ALA A 111 18.41 -31.48 -21.63
C ALA A 111 19.19 -30.91 -22.83
N GLN A 112 19.10 -29.60 -23.04
CA GLN A 112 19.83 -28.91 -24.10
C GLN A 112 21.28 -28.66 -23.70
N LEU A 113 22.14 -28.40 -24.70
CA LEU A 113 23.56 -28.10 -24.50
C LEU A 113 24.34 -29.14 -23.67
N GLY A 114 23.93 -30.41 -23.74
CA GLY A 114 24.60 -31.51 -23.01
C GLY A 114 24.26 -31.58 -21.53
N THR A 115 23.25 -30.83 -21.06
CA THR A 115 22.75 -30.93 -19.69
C THR A 115 21.89 -32.19 -19.51
N THR A 116 21.67 -32.59 -18.26
CA THR A 116 20.81 -33.75 -17.92
C THR A 116 19.47 -33.25 -17.41
N ALA A 117 18.38 -33.86 -17.89
CA ALA A 117 17.05 -33.50 -17.45
C ALA A 117 16.85 -33.83 -15.96
N GLY A 118 16.53 -32.82 -15.15
CA GLY A 118 16.19 -33.01 -13.75
C GLY A 118 15.00 -33.97 -13.58
N ALA A 119 15.10 -34.92 -12.65
CA ALA A 119 14.03 -35.90 -12.43
C ALA A 119 12.72 -35.22 -12.01
N THR A 120 12.83 -34.20 -11.16
CA THR A 120 11.73 -33.37 -10.68
C THR A 120 12.21 -31.95 -10.43
N TYR A 121 11.31 -30.97 -10.57
CA TYR A 121 11.51 -29.62 -10.09
C TYR A 121 10.33 -29.19 -9.22
N GLU A 122 10.62 -28.65 -8.04
CA GLU A 122 9.60 -28.23 -7.09
C GLU A 122 9.01 -26.86 -7.46
N ALA A 123 7.82 -26.58 -6.93
CA ALA A 123 7.27 -25.23 -7.02
C ALA A 123 8.15 -24.24 -6.24
N GLY A 124 8.44 -23.09 -6.85
CA GLY A 124 9.32 -22.06 -6.31
C GLY A 124 10.76 -22.12 -6.84
N GLU A 125 11.14 -23.15 -7.59
CA GLU A 125 12.46 -23.19 -8.23
C GLU A 125 12.60 -22.10 -9.30
N GLU A 126 13.72 -21.39 -9.29
CA GLU A 126 14.00 -20.25 -10.15
C GLU A 126 14.40 -20.74 -11.56
N ILE A 127 13.80 -20.11 -12.57
CA ILE A 127 14.11 -20.29 -13.99
C ILE A 127 14.67 -18.97 -14.52
N PHE A 128 15.86 -19.03 -15.09
CA PHE A 128 16.55 -17.88 -15.65
C PHE A 128 16.46 -17.89 -17.16
N PHE A 129 16.18 -16.74 -17.76
CA PHE A 129 16.48 -16.54 -19.17
C PHE A 129 18.00 -16.47 -19.36
N ILE A 130 18.54 -17.22 -20.33
CA ILE A 130 19.98 -17.22 -20.61
C ILE A 130 20.29 -16.54 -21.94
N ASN A 131 19.59 -16.93 -23.00
CA ASN A 131 19.94 -16.53 -24.37
C ASN A 131 18.72 -16.69 -25.29
N ASP A 132 18.51 -15.74 -26.20
CA ASP A 132 17.50 -15.81 -27.26
C ASP A 132 17.75 -16.93 -28.29
N ASN A 133 18.98 -17.47 -28.34
CA ASN A 133 19.38 -18.55 -29.24
C ASN A 133 19.13 -18.22 -30.72
N LEU A 134 19.55 -17.01 -31.11
CA LEU A 134 19.45 -16.49 -32.46
C LEU A 134 20.72 -16.80 -33.27
N GLU A 135 20.53 -17.09 -34.56
CA GLU A 135 21.64 -17.24 -35.50
C GLU A 135 22.28 -15.87 -35.81
N GLU A 136 23.58 -15.87 -36.09
CA GLU A 136 24.29 -14.65 -36.48
C GLU A 136 23.73 -14.11 -37.81
N GLY A 137 23.24 -12.87 -37.79
CA GLY A 137 22.60 -12.24 -38.96
C GLY A 137 21.10 -12.52 -39.10
N ALA A 138 20.46 -13.11 -38.08
CA ALA A 138 19.01 -13.31 -38.07
C ALA A 138 18.22 -11.99 -38.19
N ASP A 139 17.11 -12.04 -38.94
CA ASP A 139 16.16 -10.94 -39.06
C ASP A 139 15.49 -10.60 -37.71
N LEU A 140 14.96 -9.39 -37.60
CA LEU A 140 14.23 -8.93 -36.42
C LEU A 140 12.98 -9.80 -36.19
N GLN A 141 12.88 -10.45 -35.03
CA GLN A 141 11.74 -11.30 -34.66
C GLN A 141 10.49 -10.54 -34.19
N GLY A 142 10.53 -9.20 -34.24
CA GLY A 142 9.48 -8.33 -33.72
C GLY A 142 9.76 -7.87 -32.28
N ALA A 143 9.08 -6.81 -31.84
CA ALA A 143 9.22 -6.29 -30.49
C ALA A 143 8.29 -7.04 -29.53
N ASN A 144 8.86 -7.61 -28.47
CA ASN A 144 8.08 -8.03 -27.31
C ASN A 144 7.80 -6.80 -26.46
N TYR A 145 6.57 -6.69 -25.96
CA TYR A 145 6.19 -5.62 -25.03
C TYR A 145 5.27 -6.17 -23.96
N LYS A 146 5.57 -5.86 -22.71
CA LYS A 146 4.63 -6.05 -21.60
C LYS A 146 3.57 -4.94 -21.63
N ALA A 147 2.32 -5.31 -21.91
CA ALA A 147 1.21 -4.36 -21.96
C ALA A 147 0.95 -3.74 -20.58
N GLY A 148 0.72 -2.42 -20.55
CA GLY A 148 0.34 -1.71 -19.33
C GLY A 148 -1.05 -2.14 -18.83
N VAL A 149 -1.23 -2.16 -17.52
CA VAL A 149 -2.49 -2.53 -16.87
C VAL A 149 -3.27 -1.27 -16.50
N ASN A 150 -4.52 -1.18 -16.95
CA ASN A 150 -5.40 -0.06 -16.61
C ASN A 150 -5.99 -0.24 -15.21
N PHE A 151 -5.88 0.80 -14.40
CA PHE A 151 -6.50 0.91 -13.08
C PHE A 151 -7.41 2.13 -13.01
N ASP A 152 -8.47 2.02 -12.23
CA ASP A 152 -9.40 3.11 -12.03
C ASP A 152 -10.01 3.13 -10.62
N ASN A 153 -10.22 4.33 -10.08
CA ASN A 153 -10.78 4.55 -8.76
C ASN A 153 -11.77 5.73 -8.77
N ASN A 154 -12.63 5.79 -7.76
CA ASN A 154 -13.67 6.81 -7.64
C ASN A 154 -13.35 7.79 -6.53
N THR A 155 -13.70 9.06 -6.72
CA THR A 155 -13.74 10.01 -5.60
C THR A 155 -14.87 9.66 -4.65
N GLN A 156 -14.62 9.80 -3.36
CA GLN A 156 -15.60 9.57 -2.31
C GLN A 156 -15.74 10.82 -1.45
N ILE A 157 -16.99 11.22 -1.21
CA ILE A 157 -17.32 12.29 -0.28
C ILE A 157 -17.26 11.76 1.14
N ILE A 158 -16.43 12.38 1.97
CA ILE A 158 -16.34 12.15 3.40
C ILE A 158 -16.74 13.44 4.09
N ARG A 159 -17.81 13.37 4.89
CA ARG A 159 -18.34 14.55 5.59
C ARG A 159 -18.71 14.26 7.03
N GLU A 160 -18.67 15.30 7.84
CA GLU A 160 -19.26 15.38 9.18
C GLU A 160 -19.94 16.73 9.35
N GLU A 161 -21.02 16.73 10.12
CA GLU A 161 -21.80 17.92 10.40
C GLU A 161 -21.55 18.35 11.86
N ILE A 162 -21.41 19.66 12.07
CA ILE A 162 -21.35 20.31 13.36
C ILE A 162 -22.72 20.92 13.61
N SER A 163 -23.31 20.63 14.77
CA SER A 163 -24.59 21.21 15.19
C SER A 163 -24.51 21.51 16.68
N LEU A 164 -24.58 22.80 17.03
CA LEU A 164 -24.53 23.28 18.40
C LEU A 164 -25.83 24.02 18.73
N SER A 165 -26.48 23.70 19.85
CA SER A 165 -27.69 24.40 20.28
C SER A 165 -27.37 25.78 20.87
N GLY A 166 -28.35 26.69 20.89
CA GLY A 166 -28.23 28.02 21.50
C GLY A 166 -27.83 27.93 22.97
N THR A 167 -28.40 26.99 23.72
CA THR A 167 -28.01 26.70 25.11
C THR A 167 -26.56 26.23 25.22
N ALA A 168 -26.11 25.31 24.36
CA ALA A 168 -24.73 24.81 24.40
C ALA A 168 -23.70 25.88 23.96
N THR A 169 -24.13 26.85 23.15
CA THR A 169 -23.29 28.01 22.79
C THR A 169 -23.18 29.00 23.95
N ALA A 170 -24.25 29.15 24.75
CA ALA A 170 -24.30 30.06 25.88
C ALA A 170 -23.59 29.54 27.15
N ILE A 171 -23.41 28.21 27.27
CA ILE A 171 -22.72 27.59 28.40
C ILE A 171 -21.21 27.58 28.13
N THR A 172 -20.43 28.15 29.04
CA THR A 172 -18.97 27.96 29.05
C THR A 172 -18.66 26.50 29.34
N LEU A 173 -18.10 25.79 28.36
CA LEU A 173 -17.68 24.40 28.53
C LEU A 173 -16.66 24.29 29.67
N PRO A 174 -16.97 23.58 30.78
CA PRO A 174 -15.98 23.31 31.80
C PRO A 174 -14.92 22.41 31.17
N SER A 175 -13.65 22.84 31.21
CA SER A 175 -12.47 22.22 30.59
C SER A 175 -12.10 22.61 29.13
N SER A 176 -12.72 23.62 28.51
CA SER A 176 -12.31 24.05 27.15
C SER A 176 -11.06 24.95 27.10
N GLY A 177 -10.49 25.30 28.26
CA GLY A 177 -9.34 26.20 28.35
C GLY A 177 -9.59 27.59 27.76
N GLY A 178 -10.85 28.04 27.69
CA GLY A 178 -11.24 29.31 27.08
C GLY A 178 -11.56 29.24 25.58
N THR A 179 -11.53 28.05 24.98
CA THR A 179 -11.92 27.84 23.57
C THR A 179 -13.45 27.89 23.43
N ASP A 180 -13.93 28.58 22.38
CA ASP A 180 -15.34 28.63 22.00
C ASP A 180 -15.91 27.22 21.75
N ALA A 181 -17.16 26.98 22.17
CA ALA A 181 -17.81 25.68 22.08
C ALA A 181 -17.91 25.17 20.63
N TYR A 182 -18.05 26.08 19.67
CA TYR A 182 -18.06 25.74 18.26
C TYR A 182 -16.70 25.20 17.79
N THR A 183 -15.61 25.92 18.10
CA THR A 183 -14.24 25.52 17.71
C THR A 183 -13.85 24.19 18.37
N PHE A 184 -14.26 23.96 19.61
CA PHE A 184 -14.02 22.69 20.28
C PHE A 184 -14.71 21.51 19.57
N GLU A 185 -15.98 21.66 19.20
CA GLU A 185 -16.67 20.64 18.40
C GLU A 185 -16.07 20.49 17.00
N GLN A 186 -15.64 21.58 16.37
CA GLN A 186 -14.94 21.55 15.08
C GLN A 186 -13.70 20.66 15.13
N ILE A 187 -12.83 20.82 16.15
CA ILE A 187 -11.63 20.00 16.31
C ILE A 187 -12.00 18.51 16.48
N ARG A 188 -12.99 18.20 17.32
CA ARG A 188 -13.44 16.81 17.54
C ARG A 188 -14.00 16.16 16.27
N LYS A 189 -14.76 16.92 15.48
CA LYS A 189 -15.32 16.44 14.21
C LYS A 189 -14.24 16.31 13.14
N MET A 190 -13.28 17.22 13.09
CA MET A 190 -12.12 17.13 12.21
C MET A 190 -11.33 15.85 12.46
N ASP A 191 -11.04 15.54 13.73
CA ASP A 191 -10.39 14.30 14.16
C ASP A 191 -11.13 13.04 13.67
N LYS A 192 -12.47 13.08 13.65
CA LYS A 192 -13.32 12.00 13.14
C LYS A 192 -13.28 11.91 11.61
N VAL A 193 -13.29 13.05 10.90
CA VAL A 193 -13.18 13.09 9.43
C VAL A 193 -11.82 12.53 9.00
N VAL A 194 -10.74 12.93 9.64
CA VAL A 194 -9.38 12.44 9.34
C VAL A 194 -9.26 10.93 9.57
N GLY A 195 -9.82 10.40 10.66
CA GLY A 195 -9.89 8.94 10.87
C GLY A 195 -10.74 8.21 9.83
N LYS A 196 -11.82 8.83 9.33
CA LYS A 196 -12.62 8.27 8.23
C LYS A 196 -11.86 8.28 6.90
N ILE A 197 -11.11 9.35 6.62
CA ILE A 197 -10.25 9.49 5.45
C ILE A 197 -9.22 8.35 5.44
N GLU A 198 -8.47 8.18 6.53
CA GLU A 198 -7.48 7.10 6.64
C GLU A 198 -8.09 5.73 6.40
N LYS A 199 -9.25 5.45 7.02
CA LYS A 199 -9.92 4.16 6.86
C LYS A 199 -10.40 3.92 5.43
N ALA A 200 -10.83 4.97 4.72
CA ALA A 200 -11.19 4.90 3.31
C ALA A 200 -9.95 4.67 2.42
N ILE A 201 -8.84 5.35 2.69
CA ILE A 201 -7.58 5.17 1.94
C ILE A 201 -7.02 3.77 2.15
N ILE A 202 -7.07 3.21 3.37
CA ILE A 202 -6.50 1.87 3.64
C ILE A 202 -7.46 0.77 3.17
N SER A 203 -8.70 0.77 3.66
CA SER A 203 -9.65 -0.35 3.55
C SER A 203 -10.92 -0.01 2.76
N GLY A 204 -10.91 1.08 1.99
CA GLY A 204 -12.00 1.42 1.08
C GLY A 204 -12.32 0.27 0.13
N LYS A 205 -13.58 0.17 -0.27
CA LYS A 205 -14.02 -0.77 -1.29
C LYS A 205 -14.78 0.01 -2.34
N LYS A 206 -14.33 -0.11 -3.58
CA LYS A 206 -15.00 0.53 -4.71
C LYS A 206 -16.46 0.10 -4.81
N PHE A 207 -17.37 1.07 -4.86
CA PHE A 207 -18.78 0.84 -5.16
C PHE A 207 -19.38 2.02 -5.92
N GLU A 208 -20.37 1.73 -6.77
CA GLU A 208 -21.20 2.73 -7.44
C GLU A 208 -22.65 2.28 -7.38
N SER A 209 -23.51 3.12 -6.81
CA SER A 209 -24.96 2.89 -6.77
C SER A 209 -25.67 4.23 -6.98
N GLY A 210 -26.07 4.49 -8.22
CA GLY A 210 -26.58 5.79 -8.64
C GLY A 210 -25.52 6.89 -8.42
N GLN A 211 -25.84 7.87 -7.56
CA GLN A 211 -24.92 8.95 -7.22
C GLN A 211 -24.02 8.65 -6.00
N LYS A 212 -24.19 7.48 -5.35
CA LYS A 212 -23.34 7.08 -4.23
C LYS A 212 -22.11 6.36 -4.77
N ARG A 213 -20.93 6.85 -4.38
CA ARG A 213 -19.64 6.29 -4.81
C ARG A 213 -18.74 6.08 -3.59
N GLY A 214 -17.98 5.00 -3.61
CA GLY A 214 -16.91 4.73 -2.66
C GLY A 214 -15.60 4.48 -3.39
N MET A 215 -14.50 4.93 -2.79
CA MET A 215 -13.16 4.68 -3.30
C MET A 215 -12.70 3.27 -2.90
N ASP A 216 -11.84 2.69 -3.73
CA ASP A 216 -11.03 1.55 -3.35
C ASP A 216 -9.82 2.00 -2.52
N GLY A 217 -9.49 1.23 -1.49
CA GLY A 217 -8.33 1.47 -0.64
C GLY A 217 -7.07 0.76 -1.14
N VAL A 218 -5.91 1.24 -0.68
CA VAL A 218 -4.57 0.69 -0.99
C VAL A 218 -4.52 -0.81 -0.74
N ARG A 219 -5.15 -1.31 0.32
CA ARG A 219 -5.20 -2.74 0.65
C ARG A 219 -5.80 -3.59 -0.49
N ASN A 220 -6.82 -3.10 -1.18
CA ASN A 220 -7.45 -3.87 -2.27
C ASN A 220 -6.60 -3.85 -3.54
N PHE A 221 -5.85 -2.77 -3.78
CA PHE A 221 -4.85 -2.73 -4.85
C PHE A 221 -3.71 -3.72 -4.59
N LEU A 222 -3.21 -3.80 -3.34
CA LEU A 222 -2.14 -4.73 -2.96
C LEU A 222 -2.47 -6.22 -3.13
N VAL A 223 -3.75 -6.59 -3.25
CA VAL A 223 -4.13 -7.98 -3.61
C VAL A 223 -3.57 -8.39 -4.97
N LYS A 224 -3.32 -7.42 -5.86
CA LYS A 224 -2.68 -7.61 -7.17
C LYS A 224 -1.15 -7.44 -7.13
N GLY A 225 -0.58 -7.13 -5.97
CA GLY A 225 0.86 -7.02 -5.75
C GLY A 225 1.44 -8.30 -5.15
N GLN A 226 2.51 -8.16 -4.37
CA GLN A 226 3.18 -9.29 -3.73
C GLN A 226 2.45 -9.72 -2.45
N VAL A 227 1.74 -10.85 -2.51
CA VAL A 227 1.02 -11.39 -1.35
C VAL A 227 1.77 -12.60 -0.77
N VAL A 228 2.01 -12.57 0.53
CA VAL A 228 2.55 -13.69 1.30
C VAL A 228 1.54 -14.11 2.37
N ASP A 229 1.10 -15.36 2.35
CA ASP A 229 0.25 -15.92 3.39
C ASP A 229 1.10 -16.60 4.46
N ALA A 230 1.00 -16.11 5.69
CA ALA A 230 1.68 -16.66 6.85
C ALA A 230 1.04 -17.96 7.36
N SER A 231 -0.08 -18.43 6.80
CA SER A 231 -0.72 -19.72 7.13
C SER A 231 -0.99 -19.91 8.63
N ASN A 232 -1.43 -18.85 9.30
CA ASN A 232 -1.69 -18.78 10.75
C ASN A 232 -0.45 -18.95 11.63
N ASN A 233 0.75 -18.73 11.09
CA ASN A 233 1.99 -18.67 11.85
C ASN A 233 2.18 -17.31 12.55
N GLU A 234 3.05 -17.29 13.56
CA GLU A 234 3.51 -16.05 14.17
C GLU A 234 4.48 -15.33 13.22
N ILE A 235 4.52 -14.00 13.31
CA ILE A 235 5.46 -13.21 12.52
C ILE A 235 6.91 -13.60 12.83
N SER A 236 7.68 -13.91 11.80
CA SER A 236 9.11 -14.24 11.89
C SER A 236 9.91 -13.36 10.92
N LEU A 237 11.22 -13.27 11.15
CA LEU A 237 12.13 -12.60 10.21
C LEU A 237 12.15 -13.29 8.84
N GLU A 238 11.92 -14.60 8.80
CA GLU A 238 11.84 -15.36 7.55
C GLU A 238 10.61 -14.97 6.71
N ILE A 239 9.43 -14.84 7.32
CA ILE A 239 8.22 -14.42 6.59
C ILE A 239 8.38 -12.99 6.06
N LEU A 240 8.98 -12.10 6.86
CA LEU A 240 9.30 -10.73 6.42
C LEU A 240 10.34 -10.74 5.28
N GLY A 241 11.41 -11.50 5.42
CA GLY A 241 12.45 -11.65 4.40
C GLY A 241 11.91 -12.22 3.09
N ASN A 242 11.02 -13.20 3.14
CA ASN A 242 10.38 -13.78 1.96
C ASN A 242 9.45 -12.76 1.25
N ALA A 243 8.70 -11.96 2.00
CA ALA A 243 7.88 -10.89 1.44
C ALA A 243 8.73 -9.82 0.75
N LEU A 244 9.85 -9.42 1.38
CA LEU A 244 10.78 -8.45 0.80
C LEU A 244 11.56 -9.02 -0.38
N LYS A 245 11.95 -10.30 -0.36
CA LYS A 245 12.58 -10.99 -1.51
C LYS A 245 11.66 -10.94 -2.73
N LYS A 246 10.36 -11.20 -2.56
CA LYS A 246 9.38 -11.11 -3.65
C LYS A 246 9.28 -9.70 -4.24
N ILE A 247 9.27 -8.68 -3.37
CA ILE A 247 9.27 -7.28 -3.79
C ILE A 247 10.56 -6.93 -4.55
N PHE A 248 11.71 -7.35 -4.04
CA PHE A 248 13.00 -7.13 -4.69
C PHE A 248 13.07 -7.79 -6.08
N ASN A 249 12.66 -9.06 -6.18
CA ASN A 249 12.62 -9.78 -7.44
C ASN A 249 11.65 -9.17 -8.47
N ALA A 250 10.61 -8.48 -8.01
CA ALA A 250 9.69 -7.71 -8.85
C ALA A 250 10.24 -6.34 -9.27
N GLY A 251 11.46 -5.97 -8.85
CA GLY A 251 12.11 -4.71 -9.19
C GLY A 251 11.92 -3.58 -8.18
N GLY A 252 11.44 -3.87 -6.96
CA GLY A 252 11.30 -2.86 -5.91
C GLY A 252 12.65 -2.42 -5.33
N ASP A 253 12.93 -1.12 -5.38
CA ASP A 253 14.11 -0.52 -4.74
C ASP A 253 13.90 -0.29 -3.23
N LEU A 254 14.07 -1.35 -2.44
CA LEU A 254 13.89 -1.33 -0.99
C LEU A 254 14.94 -0.50 -0.23
N THR A 255 16.00 -0.04 -0.89
CA THR A 255 17.08 0.76 -0.28
C THR A 255 16.94 2.24 -0.60
N GLY A 256 16.59 2.60 -1.83
CA GLY A 256 16.40 3.99 -2.27
C GLY A 256 14.96 4.48 -2.20
N GLY A 257 13.97 3.59 -2.26
CA GLY A 257 12.56 3.92 -2.21
C GLY A 257 12.05 4.16 -0.79
N ASN A 258 10.99 4.97 -0.66
CA ASN A 258 10.39 5.29 0.63
C ASN A 258 9.40 4.20 1.12
N TYR A 259 9.93 2.99 1.35
CA TYR A 259 9.15 1.86 1.82
C TYR A 259 8.88 1.92 3.33
N ALA A 260 7.66 1.61 3.75
CA ALA A 260 7.27 1.52 5.16
C ALA A 260 6.38 0.31 5.44
N LEU A 261 6.57 -0.31 6.61
CA LEU A 261 5.71 -1.37 7.10
C LEU A 261 4.56 -0.79 7.92
N TYR A 262 3.34 -0.93 7.45
CA TYR A 262 2.15 -0.61 8.22
C TYR A 262 1.67 -1.83 8.99
N VAL A 263 1.69 -1.72 10.32
CA VAL A 263 1.50 -2.86 11.23
C VAL A 263 0.38 -2.55 12.24
N PRO A 264 -0.57 -3.47 12.48
CA PRO A 264 -1.54 -3.33 13.56
C PRO A 264 -0.87 -3.51 14.93
N GLY A 265 -1.42 -2.89 15.98
CA GLY A 265 -0.82 -2.91 17.32
C GLY A 265 -0.48 -4.31 17.86
N VAL A 266 -1.30 -5.31 17.53
CA VAL A 266 -1.08 -6.71 17.95
C VAL A 266 0.17 -7.31 17.31
N GLN A 267 0.37 -7.12 16.01
CA GLN A 267 1.57 -7.61 15.32
C GLN A 267 2.80 -6.80 15.73
N LYS A 268 2.64 -5.50 16.04
CA LYS A 268 3.73 -4.68 16.55
C LYS A 268 4.32 -5.23 17.84
N MET A 269 3.48 -5.67 18.78
CA MET A 269 3.93 -6.32 20.01
C MET A 269 4.71 -7.61 19.74
N LYS A 270 4.28 -8.40 18.75
CA LYS A 270 4.96 -9.65 18.35
C LYS A 270 6.31 -9.37 17.70
N ILE A 271 6.41 -8.37 16.83
CA ILE A 271 7.69 -7.92 16.24
C ILE A 271 8.65 -7.47 17.35
N SER A 272 8.20 -6.64 18.30
CA SER A 272 9.04 -6.22 19.43
C SER A 272 9.46 -7.40 20.31
N LYS A 273 8.68 -8.50 20.37
CA LYS A 273 9.05 -9.72 21.09
C LYS A 273 10.21 -10.47 20.41
N LEU A 274 10.37 -10.36 19.09
CA LEU A 274 11.49 -10.97 18.37
C LEU A 274 12.85 -10.39 18.83
N LEU A 275 12.87 -9.14 19.32
CA LEU A 275 14.09 -8.51 19.84
C LEU A 275 14.57 -9.08 21.18
N LYS A 276 13.73 -9.83 21.91
CA LYS A 276 14.06 -10.34 23.25
C LYS A 276 15.32 -11.20 23.29
N GLY A 277 15.64 -11.92 22.22
CA GLY A 277 16.86 -12.74 22.13
C GLY A 277 18.15 -11.95 21.92
N TYR A 278 18.06 -10.70 21.47
CA TYR A 278 19.21 -9.86 21.13
C TYR A 278 19.58 -8.84 22.23
N ILE A 279 18.72 -8.68 23.24
CA ILE A 279 18.92 -7.69 24.30
C ILE A 279 19.71 -8.32 25.44
N GLN A 280 20.92 -7.82 25.66
CA GLN A 280 21.67 -8.02 26.91
C GLN A 280 21.26 -6.88 27.85
N ALA A 281 20.52 -7.17 28.92
CA ALA A 281 20.14 -6.16 29.90
C ALA A 281 21.32 -5.89 30.86
N ASN A 282 21.71 -4.63 31.02
CA ASN A 282 22.64 -4.25 32.08
C ASN A 282 21.91 -4.34 33.44
N PRO A 283 22.52 -4.89 34.51
CA PRO A 283 21.87 -5.08 35.81
C PRO A 283 21.38 -3.79 36.50
N GLU A 284 21.89 -2.62 36.07
CA GLU A 284 21.63 -1.33 36.72
C GLU A 284 20.41 -0.57 36.17
N THR A 285 19.92 -0.96 35.00
CA THR A 285 18.75 -0.30 34.40
C THR A 285 17.45 -0.84 34.96
N THR A 286 16.65 0.02 35.59
CA THR A 286 15.30 -0.27 36.11
C THR A 286 14.20 -0.20 35.04
N THR A 287 14.55 0.17 33.81
CA THR A 287 13.63 0.26 32.67
C THR A 287 13.53 -1.09 31.96
N LEU A 288 12.35 -1.70 31.96
CA LEU A 288 12.08 -2.96 31.28
C LEU A 288 11.49 -2.72 29.88
N GLY A 289 12.14 -3.22 28.83
CA GLY A 289 11.53 -3.37 27.51
C GLY A 289 12.41 -2.97 26.33
N ALA A 290 11.97 -3.37 25.14
CA ALA A 290 12.52 -2.92 23.86
C ALA A 290 11.41 -2.79 22.82
N ILE A 291 11.59 -1.84 21.92
CA ILE A 291 10.62 -1.51 20.88
C ILE A 291 11.37 -1.53 19.55
N ALA A 292 10.93 -2.38 18.62
CA ALA A 292 11.41 -2.30 17.25
C ALA A 292 10.89 -1.00 16.63
N THR A 293 11.72 -0.14 16.05
CA THR A 293 11.25 1.02 15.26
C THR A 293 11.42 0.78 13.76
N HIS A 294 12.43 -0.01 13.40
CA HIS A 294 12.73 -0.42 12.04
C HIS A 294 12.90 -1.94 11.98
N VAL A 295 12.69 -2.51 10.80
CA VAL A 295 13.11 -3.87 10.46
C VAL A 295 14.28 -3.76 9.51
N ALA A 296 15.45 -4.23 9.95
CA ALA A 296 16.60 -4.43 9.06
C ALA A 296 16.54 -5.84 8.49
N THR A 297 16.62 -5.94 7.17
CA THR A 297 16.69 -7.20 6.41
C THR A 297 17.81 -7.11 5.39
N ASP A 298 18.18 -8.23 4.78
CA ASP A 298 19.23 -8.27 3.76
C ASP A 298 18.93 -7.41 2.53
N PHE A 299 17.65 -7.03 2.32
CA PHE A 299 17.20 -6.20 1.20
C PHE A 299 17.06 -4.71 1.54
N GLY A 300 17.18 -4.33 2.81
CA GLY A 300 17.01 -2.93 3.25
C GLY A 300 16.50 -2.80 4.68
N THR A 301 16.47 -1.55 5.17
CA THR A 301 15.95 -1.19 6.49
C THR A 301 14.69 -0.36 6.34
N LEU A 302 13.57 -0.87 6.84
CA LEU A 302 12.27 -0.23 6.67
C LEU A 302 11.69 0.25 8.02
N PRO A 303 11.14 1.48 8.10
CA PRO A 303 10.42 1.96 9.28
C PRO A 303 9.12 1.19 9.50
N ILE A 304 8.79 0.97 10.77
CA ILE A 304 7.52 0.35 11.18
C ILE A 304 6.57 1.44 11.67
N ILE A 305 5.47 1.60 10.95
CA ILE A 305 4.40 2.54 11.25
C ILE A 305 3.20 1.79 11.80
N VAL A 306 2.74 2.18 12.98
CA VAL A 306 1.60 1.53 13.63
C VAL A 306 0.30 2.15 13.14
N SER A 307 -0.66 1.32 12.72
CA SER A 307 -1.99 1.79 12.32
C SER A 307 -3.08 0.94 12.96
N ASN A 308 -4.06 1.61 13.57
CA ASN A 308 -5.27 0.96 14.11
C ASN A 308 -6.33 0.67 13.04
N ASN A 309 -6.08 1.07 11.79
CA ASN A 309 -7.02 0.91 10.68
C ASN A 309 -6.78 -0.38 9.87
N LEU A 310 -5.85 -1.22 10.32
CA LEU A 310 -5.55 -2.53 9.74
C LEU A 310 -6.16 -3.68 10.56
N ARG A 311 -6.41 -4.82 9.90
CA ARG A 311 -6.81 -6.04 10.62
C ARG A 311 -5.62 -6.58 11.41
N SER A 312 -5.89 -7.27 12.51
CA SER A 312 -4.84 -7.83 13.38
C SER A 312 -4.02 -8.95 12.74
N THR A 313 -4.41 -9.45 11.57
CA THR A 313 -3.83 -10.61 10.89
C THR A 313 -3.06 -10.24 9.61
N GLU A 314 -2.81 -8.96 9.39
CA GLU A 314 -2.15 -8.47 8.16
C GLU A 314 -1.12 -7.39 8.45
N ILE A 315 -0.16 -7.26 7.53
CA ILE A 315 0.86 -6.21 7.48
C ILE A 315 0.93 -5.73 6.03
N LEU A 316 0.99 -4.42 5.81
CA LEU A 316 1.18 -3.85 4.47
C LEU A 316 2.60 -3.32 4.32
N ILE A 317 3.22 -3.55 3.17
CA ILE A 317 4.51 -3.00 2.77
C ILE A 317 4.24 -2.04 1.62
N LEU A 318 4.36 -0.75 1.90
CA LEU A 318 3.96 0.32 0.99
C LEU A 318 5.16 1.19 0.65
N ASN A 319 5.31 1.53 -0.63
CA ASN A 319 6.17 2.64 -1.04
C ASN A 319 5.33 3.92 -1.06
N HIS A 320 5.74 4.94 -0.30
CA HIS A 320 5.00 6.22 -0.28
C HIS A 320 5.10 7.00 -1.58
N ASP A 321 6.19 6.84 -2.34
CA ASP A 321 6.42 7.57 -3.58
C ASP A 321 5.44 7.16 -4.69
N ASP A 322 4.99 5.91 -4.64
CA ASP A 322 4.05 5.33 -5.61
C ASP A 322 2.57 5.53 -5.24
N ILE A 323 2.29 6.17 -4.10
CA ILE A 323 0.93 6.43 -3.62
C ILE A 323 0.67 7.93 -3.67
N THR A 324 -0.32 8.33 -4.46
CA THR A 324 -0.71 9.74 -4.60
C THR A 324 -2.15 9.95 -4.15
N LEU A 325 -2.37 10.96 -3.30
CA LEU A 325 -3.70 11.44 -2.95
C LEU A 325 -4.26 12.31 -4.07
N ARG A 326 -5.49 12.01 -4.48
CA ARG A 326 -6.22 12.72 -5.54
C ARG A 326 -7.46 13.42 -4.97
N PRO A 327 -7.31 14.56 -4.27
CA PRO A 327 -8.46 15.35 -3.84
C PRO A 327 -9.17 15.95 -5.06
N LEU A 328 -10.49 16.04 -5.02
CA LEU A 328 -11.26 16.72 -6.07
C LEU A 328 -11.06 18.23 -5.93
N GLN A 329 -10.69 18.89 -7.03
CA GLN A 329 -10.35 20.30 -7.04
C GLN A 329 -11.47 21.19 -6.44
N GLY A 330 -11.13 22.01 -5.45
CA GLY A 330 -12.07 22.89 -4.74
C GLY A 330 -12.96 22.16 -3.72
N ARG A 331 -12.69 20.88 -3.49
CA ARG A 331 -13.34 19.99 -2.52
C ARG A 331 -12.29 19.19 -1.71
N GLU A 332 -11.13 19.81 -1.50
CA GLU A 332 -10.13 19.39 -0.52
C GLU A 332 -10.75 19.38 0.90
N ILE A 333 -9.97 19.13 1.95
CA ILE A 333 -10.52 19.17 3.31
C ILE A 333 -10.83 20.63 3.71
N PHE A 334 -12.11 20.96 3.82
CA PHE A 334 -12.55 22.30 4.22
C PHE A 334 -13.67 22.25 5.26
N HIS A 335 -13.76 23.34 6.01
CA HIS A 335 -14.88 23.68 6.88
C HIS A 335 -15.73 24.77 6.21
N GLU A 336 -17.05 24.66 6.30
CA GLU A 336 -17.97 25.70 5.85
C GLU A 336 -19.00 25.97 6.93
N TYR A 337 -19.07 27.22 7.37
CA TYR A 337 -20.07 27.66 8.33
C TYR A 337 -21.44 27.80 7.64
N MET A 338 -22.46 27.09 8.11
CA MET A 338 -23.79 27.04 7.48
C MET A 338 -24.79 28.02 8.08
N GLY A 339 -24.40 28.76 9.12
CA GLY A 339 -25.28 29.70 9.82
C GLY A 339 -26.19 29.01 10.82
N LYS A 340 -27.31 29.67 11.14
CA LYS A 340 -28.29 29.16 12.11
C LYS A 340 -29.46 28.47 11.42
N ARG A 341 -29.89 27.35 11.97
CA ARG A 341 -31.14 26.67 11.64
C ARG A 341 -31.95 26.51 12.92
N GLY A 342 -33.04 27.27 13.03
CA GLY A 342 -33.76 27.40 14.31
C GLY A 342 -32.83 27.96 15.40
N ASP A 343 -32.88 27.37 16.60
CA ASP A 343 -31.97 27.71 17.72
C ASP A 343 -30.67 26.88 17.70
N SER A 344 -30.20 26.46 16.52
CA SER A 344 -28.93 25.72 16.39
C SER A 344 -28.01 26.37 15.37
N THR A 345 -26.72 26.40 15.69
CA THR A 345 -25.64 26.83 14.81
C THR A 345 -25.07 25.61 14.09
N GLN A 346 -24.97 25.67 12.77
CA GLN A 346 -24.58 24.54 11.92
C GLN A 346 -23.27 24.82 11.16
N GLY A 347 -22.50 23.76 10.94
CA GLY A 347 -21.29 23.75 10.13
C GLY A 347 -21.09 22.43 9.42
N LEU A 348 -20.33 22.45 8.34
CA LEU A 348 -20.00 21.28 7.54
C LEU A 348 -18.48 21.14 7.45
N ILE A 349 -17.98 19.95 7.77
CA ILE A 349 -16.62 19.55 7.38
C ILE A 349 -16.76 18.53 6.26
N LEU A 350 -16.13 18.81 5.12
CA LEU A 350 -16.20 17.96 3.94
C LEU A 350 -14.82 17.80 3.32
N SER A 351 -14.55 16.61 2.82
CA SER A 351 -13.46 16.33 1.92
C SER A 351 -13.93 15.34 0.86
N GLU A 352 -13.52 15.54 -0.38
CA GLU A 352 -13.73 14.59 -1.46
C GLU A 352 -12.38 14.24 -2.08
N LEU A 353 -12.03 12.96 -2.01
CA LEU A 353 -10.72 12.49 -2.47
C LEU A 353 -10.80 11.05 -2.99
N SER A 354 -9.75 10.65 -3.69
CA SER A 354 -9.44 9.29 -4.12
C SER A 354 -7.96 9.01 -3.86
N VAL A 355 -7.55 7.75 -3.98
CA VAL A 355 -6.14 7.34 -3.97
C VAL A 355 -5.75 6.73 -5.32
N GLU A 356 -4.58 7.10 -5.81
CA GLU A 356 -3.89 6.48 -6.94
C GLU A 356 -2.69 5.70 -6.41
N VAL A 357 -2.55 4.46 -6.86
CA VAL A 357 -1.47 3.54 -6.47
C VAL A 357 -0.80 3.04 -7.73
N ARG A 358 0.47 3.40 -7.92
CA ARG A 358 1.32 2.96 -9.04
C ARG A 358 2.26 1.86 -8.60
N ASN A 359 2.93 1.21 -9.55
CA ASN A 359 3.93 0.18 -9.31
C ASN A 359 3.46 -0.88 -8.30
N ILE A 360 2.23 -1.38 -8.44
CA ILE A 360 1.62 -2.26 -7.43
C ILE A 360 2.44 -3.56 -7.26
N HIS A 361 3.12 -3.98 -8.34
CA HIS A 361 3.99 -5.15 -8.38
C HIS A 361 5.22 -5.03 -7.47
N THR A 362 5.68 -3.81 -7.13
CA THR A 362 6.80 -3.55 -6.20
C THR A 362 6.34 -3.38 -4.76
N MET A 363 5.03 -3.45 -4.48
CA MET A 363 4.49 -3.41 -3.12
C MET A 363 3.90 -4.76 -2.73
N GLY A 364 3.63 -4.94 -1.43
CA GLY A 364 3.12 -6.22 -0.95
C GLY A 364 2.33 -6.17 0.35
N MET A 365 1.75 -7.31 0.68
CA MET A 365 1.11 -7.54 1.96
C MET A 365 1.37 -8.95 2.49
N ILE A 366 1.49 -9.03 3.81
CA ILE A 366 1.52 -10.30 4.54
C ILE A 366 0.13 -10.50 5.13
N THR A 367 -0.46 -11.66 4.90
CA THR A 367 -1.80 -12.02 5.39
C THR A 367 -1.75 -13.31 6.20
N GLY A 368 -2.86 -13.68 6.83
CA GLY A 368 -2.95 -14.93 7.58
C GLY A 368 -2.06 -15.00 8.82
N LEU A 369 -1.62 -13.87 9.38
CA LEU A 369 -0.83 -13.88 10.61
C LEU A 369 -1.68 -14.26 11.81
N LYS A 370 -1.09 -15.04 12.72
CA LYS A 370 -1.74 -15.38 13.99
C LYS A 370 -2.07 -14.12 14.77
N LYS A 371 -3.29 -14.05 15.32
CA LYS A 371 -3.71 -12.95 16.23
C LYS A 371 -2.89 -12.94 17.50
#